data_AF-A0A1Q5JAT7-F1
#
_entry.id   AF-A0A1Q5JAT7-F1
#
_cell.length_a   1.000
_cell.length_b   1.000
_cell.length_c   1.000
_cell.angle_alpha   90.00
_cell.angle_beta   90.00
_cell.angle_gamma   90.00
#
_symmetry.space_group_name_H-M   'P 1'
#
loop_
_entity.id
_entity.type
_entity.pdbx_description
1 polymer ?
#
loop_
_entity_poly.entity_id
_entity_poly.type
_entity_poly.pdbx_seq_one_letter_code
_entity_poly.pdbx_strand_id
1 'polypeptide(L)'
;MTWTEGRRVRLAADLRVGGAVTLAESAPAEADTSVGTLFLAAGTGGTVVRVDRLEKAPGPDVREYERLHALLADFGHQMPPGSRQQLVEQVAALEPAWTAYQEEQPRATVRVRLDNGFVLADAREDLFAPE
;
A
#
# COMPACT_ATOMS: atom_id res chain seq x y z
N MET A 1 3.42 9.09 2.73
CA MET A 1 4.54 9.10 3.70
C MET A 1 5.41 7.89 3.43
N THR A 2 6.73 7.96 3.67
CA THR A 2 7.62 6.80 3.42
C THR A 2 7.75 5.95 4.68
N TRP A 3 7.32 4.68 4.61
CA TRP A 3 7.43 3.71 5.69
C TRP A 3 8.80 3.04 5.68
N THR A 4 9.43 2.96 6.84
CA THR A 4 10.75 2.36 7.05
C THR A 4 10.76 1.55 8.33
N GLU A 5 11.57 0.49 8.36
CA GLU A 5 11.81 -0.28 9.58
C GLU A 5 12.43 0.61 10.68
N GLY A 6 12.12 0.30 11.94
CA GLY A 6 12.52 1.08 13.11
C GLY A 6 11.72 2.36 13.35
N ARG A 7 10.80 2.74 12.44
CA ARG A 7 9.99 3.96 12.59
C ARG A 7 8.97 3.83 13.72
N ARG A 8 8.85 4.89 14.53
CA ARG A 8 7.82 5.05 15.56
C ARG A 8 6.50 5.50 14.96
N VAL A 9 5.43 4.84 15.38
CA VAL A 9 4.09 4.99 14.83
C VAL A 9 3.05 4.81 15.93
N ARG A 10 1.84 5.29 15.69
CA ARG A 10 0.68 5.06 16.54
C ARG A 10 -0.51 4.58 15.71
N LEU A 11 -1.40 3.80 16.32
CA LEU A 11 -2.66 3.46 15.68
C LEU A 11 -3.48 4.72 15.39
N ALA A 12 -3.95 4.86 14.15
CA ALA A 12 -4.76 6.00 13.72
C ALA A 12 -6.25 5.86 14.10
N ALA A 13 -6.71 4.63 14.36
CA ALA A 13 -8.08 4.30 14.71
C ALA A 13 -8.14 3.13 15.69
N ASP A 14 -9.27 2.99 16.38
CA ASP A 14 -9.57 1.82 17.20
C ASP A 14 -9.71 0.58 16.31
N LEU A 15 -9.05 -0.51 16.70
CA LEU A 15 -9.15 -1.80 16.01
C LEU A 15 -9.91 -2.80 16.87
N ARG A 16 -10.77 -3.58 16.24
CA ARG A 16 -11.45 -4.73 16.83
C ARG A 16 -11.02 -5.99 16.10
N VAL A 17 -10.43 -6.93 16.83
CA VAL A 17 -10.17 -8.28 16.33
C VAL A 17 -11.34 -9.17 16.78
N GLY A 18 -12.25 -9.46 15.84
CA GLY A 18 -13.31 -10.44 16.02
C GLY A 18 -12.96 -11.72 15.26
N GLY A 19 -12.98 -12.87 15.92
CA GLY A 19 -12.70 -14.16 15.27
C GLY A 19 -12.30 -15.28 16.23
N ALA A 20 -11.87 -16.41 15.65
CA ALA A 20 -11.24 -17.50 16.37
C ALA A 20 -9.77 -17.17 16.63
N VAL A 21 -9.32 -17.35 17.87
CA VAL A 21 -7.91 -17.19 18.24
C VAL A 21 -7.25 -18.55 18.09
N THR A 22 -6.26 -18.64 17.21
CA THR A 22 -5.43 -19.84 17.06
C THR A 22 -4.09 -19.65 17.76
N LEU A 23 -3.51 -20.74 18.25
CA LEU A 23 -2.15 -20.72 18.77
C LEU A 23 -1.17 -20.52 17.61
N ALA A 24 -0.21 -19.61 17.78
CA ALA A 24 0.77 -19.26 16.72
C ALA A 24 1.62 -20.45 16.24
N GLU A 25 1.73 -21.50 17.05
CA GLU A 25 2.54 -22.70 16.76
C GLU A 25 1.72 -23.88 16.23
N SER A 26 0.39 -23.76 16.12
CA SER A 26 -0.50 -24.85 15.70
C SER A 26 -0.87 -24.75 14.22
N ALA A 27 -0.87 -25.89 13.53
CA ALA A 27 -1.41 -26.02 12.17
C ALA A 27 -2.91 -25.62 12.15
N PRO A 28 -3.45 -25.15 11.01
CA PRO A 28 -4.86 -24.75 10.92
C PRO A 28 -5.76 -25.98 11.07
N ALA A 29 -6.14 -26.30 12.30
CA ALA A 29 -7.17 -27.26 12.64
C ALA A 29 -8.52 -26.53 12.81
N GLU A 30 -9.59 -27.26 12.51
CA GLU A 30 -10.99 -26.81 12.38
C GLU A 30 -11.34 -25.59 13.24
N ALA A 31 -11.63 -24.51 12.52
CA ALA A 31 -12.04 -23.23 13.06
C ALA A 31 -13.46 -23.34 13.58
N ASP A 32 -13.65 -23.59 14.87
CA ASP A 32 -14.94 -23.36 15.53
C ASP A 32 -14.82 -23.34 17.06
N THR A 33 -14.17 -22.33 17.63
CA THR A 33 -14.63 -21.67 18.88
C THR A 33 -13.93 -20.32 19.03
N SER A 34 -14.67 -19.22 18.89
CA SER A 34 -14.18 -17.89 19.28
C SER A 34 -14.18 -17.78 20.81
N VAL A 35 -13.01 -17.51 21.40
CA VAL A 35 -12.84 -17.44 22.88
C VAL A 35 -12.98 -15.99 23.39
N GLY A 36 -13.04 -14.99 22.51
CA GLY A 36 -13.18 -13.59 22.91
C GLY A 36 -12.98 -12.59 21.76
N THR A 37 -13.08 -11.30 22.09
CA THR A 37 -12.80 -10.18 21.17
C THR A 37 -11.71 -9.31 21.78
N LEU A 38 -10.72 -8.92 20.99
CA LEU A 38 -9.67 -7.98 21.40
C LEU A 38 -9.95 -6.60 20.80
N PHE A 39 -9.79 -5.57 21.61
CA PHE A 39 -9.85 -4.18 21.16
C PHE A 39 -8.49 -3.51 21.40
N LEU A 40 -8.01 -2.79 20.40
CA LEU A 40 -6.80 -1.96 20.46
C LEU A 40 -7.19 -0.52 20.23
N ALA A 41 -6.85 0.37 21.17
CA ALA A 41 -7.23 1.76 21.08
C ALA A 41 -6.37 2.54 20.08
N ALA A 42 -6.97 3.53 19.43
CA ALA A 42 -6.26 4.58 18.70
C ALA A 42 -5.22 5.24 19.62
N GLY A 43 -4.11 5.68 19.04
CA GLY A 43 -2.98 6.25 19.77
C GLY A 43 -2.05 5.24 20.42
N THR A 44 -2.35 3.93 20.39
CA THR A 44 -1.41 2.90 20.85
C THR A 44 -0.12 2.97 20.03
N GLY A 45 0.99 3.25 20.71
CA GLY A 45 2.31 3.35 20.12
C GLY A 45 2.90 2.01 19.70
N GLY A 46 3.83 2.05 18.76
CA GLY A 46 4.56 0.89 18.30
C GLY A 46 5.71 1.23 17.35
N THR A 47 6.44 0.20 16.95
CA THR A 47 7.58 0.31 16.04
C THR A 47 7.36 -0.56 14.81
N VAL A 48 7.57 0.00 13.63
CA VAL A 48 7.58 -0.74 12.36
C VAL A 48 8.76 -1.71 12.36
N VAL A 49 8.48 -3.01 12.27
CA VAL A 49 9.48 -4.08 12.26
C VAL A 49 9.80 -4.53 10.83
N ARG A 50 8.83 -4.44 9.92
CA ARG A 50 8.99 -4.84 8.52
C ARG A 50 8.06 -4.04 7.63
N VAL A 51 8.51 -3.73 6.41
CA VAL A 51 7.70 -3.11 5.36
C VAL A 51 7.74 -4.01 4.14
N ASP A 52 6.59 -4.60 3.79
CA ASP A 52 6.43 -5.40 2.59
C ASP A 52 5.70 -4.55 1.54
N ARG A 53 6.43 -4.15 0.49
CA ARG A 53 5.83 -3.48 -0.67
C ARG A 53 5.32 -4.55 -1.63
N LEU A 54 4.02 -4.59 -1.81
CA LEU A 54 3.40 -5.52 -2.75
C LEU A 54 3.56 -4.98 -4.18
N GLU A 55 4.76 -4.92 -4.76
CA GLU A 55 4.94 -4.36 -6.12
C GLU A 55 4.07 -5.09 -7.15
N LYS A 56 2.91 -4.50 -7.49
CA LYS A 56 2.07 -4.99 -8.57
C LYS A 56 2.75 -4.59 -9.87
N ALA A 57 3.23 -5.59 -10.61
CA ALA A 57 3.83 -5.36 -11.92
C ALA A 57 2.85 -4.55 -12.79
N PRO A 58 3.32 -3.45 -13.42
CA PRO A 58 2.46 -2.61 -14.23
C PRO A 58 1.95 -3.39 -15.44
N GLY A 59 0.66 -3.19 -15.77
CA GLY A 59 0.05 -3.70 -17.00
C GLY A 59 0.60 -3.03 -18.26
N PRO A 60 0.26 -3.54 -19.45
CA PRO A 60 0.79 -3.00 -20.72
C PRO A 60 0.48 -1.52 -20.91
N ASP A 61 -0.74 -1.09 -20.61
CA ASP A 61 -1.19 0.30 -20.79
C ASP A 61 -0.45 1.29 -19.86
N VAL A 62 -0.12 0.85 -18.64
CA VAL A 62 0.65 1.62 -17.66
C VAL A 62 2.10 1.81 -18.14
N ARG A 63 2.73 0.74 -18.64
CA ARG A 63 4.08 0.83 -19.21
C ARG A 63 4.13 1.72 -20.44
N GLU A 64 3.08 1.64 -21.26
CA GLU A 64 2.96 2.48 -22.45
C GLU A 64 2.74 3.95 -22.09
N TYR A 65 1.91 4.23 -21.07
CA TYR A 65 1.76 5.58 -20.52
C TYR A 65 3.11 6.14 -20.09
N GLU A 66 3.85 5.41 -19.26
CA GLU A 66 5.18 5.84 -18.78
C GLU A 66 6.15 6.09 -19.95
N ARG A 67 6.17 5.20 -20.95
CA ARG A 67 7.02 5.33 -22.14
C ARG A 67 6.69 6.59 -22.95
N LEU A 68 5.41 6.83 -23.25
CA LEU A 68 4.97 7.97 -24.05
C LEU A 68 5.08 9.29 -23.27
N HIS A 69 4.78 9.26 -21.97
CA HIS A 69 4.93 10.40 -21.09
C HIS A 69 6.41 10.81 -20.94
N ALA A 70 7.32 9.85 -20.77
CA ALA A 70 8.76 10.11 -20.77
C ALA A 70 9.24 10.69 -22.11
N LEU A 71 8.80 10.11 -23.24
CA LEU A 71 9.10 10.62 -24.57
C LEU A 71 8.63 12.08 -24.74
N LEU A 72 7.43 12.40 -24.27
CA LEU A 72 6.87 13.75 -24.33
C LEU A 72 7.66 14.71 -23.42
N ALA A 73 8.04 14.29 -22.22
CA ALA A 73 8.82 15.11 -21.29
C ALA A 73 10.22 15.42 -21.83
N ASP A 74 10.91 14.40 -22.35
CA ASP A 74 12.31 14.52 -22.79
C ASP A 74 12.43 15.16 -24.17
N PHE A 75 11.52 14.86 -25.11
CA PHE A 75 11.65 15.26 -26.51
C PHE A 75 10.51 16.12 -27.04
N GLY A 76 9.43 16.33 -26.28
CA GLY A 76 8.26 17.08 -26.74
C GLY A 76 8.56 18.53 -27.14
N HIS A 77 9.61 19.13 -26.58
CA HIS A 77 10.06 20.48 -26.94
C HIS A 77 10.76 20.55 -28.31
N GLN A 78 11.22 19.42 -28.83
CA GLN A 78 11.91 19.29 -30.14
C GLN A 78 10.97 18.78 -31.23
N MET A 79 9.76 18.34 -30.88
CA MET A 79 8.82 17.74 -31.81
C MET A 79 8.06 18.78 -32.64
N PRO A 80 7.77 18.48 -33.91
CA PRO A 80 6.81 19.24 -34.70
C PRO A 80 5.44 19.31 -34.00
N PRO A 81 4.70 20.42 -34.13
CA PRO A 81 3.45 20.63 -33.37
C PRO A 81 2.43 19.51 -33.54
N GLY A 82 2.24 19.01 -34.77
CA GLY A 82 1.28 17.93 -35.04
C GLY A 82 1.65 16.60 -34.39
N SER A 83 2.94 16.22 -34.42
CA SER A 83 3.43 15.01 -33.77
C SER A 83 3.35 15.14 -32.24
N ARG A 84 3.66 16.32 -31.71
CA ARG A 84 3.51 16.60 -30.27
C ARG A 84 2.06 16.48 -29.82
N GLN A 85 1.13 17.03 -30.61
CA GLN A 85 -0.30 16.99 -30.28
C GLN A 85 -0.85 15.56 -30.31
N GLN A 86 -0.46 14.76 -31.31
CA GLN A 86 -0.80 13.33 -31.35
C GLN A 86 -0.26 12.56 -30.14
N LEU A 87 0.96 12.87 -29.68
CA LEU A 87 1.54 12.22 -28.50
C LEU A 87 0.80 12.60 -27.22
N VAL A 88 0.38 13.86 -27.07
CA VAL A 88 -0.45 14.32 -25.94
C VAL A 88 -1.79 13.60 -25.91
N GLU A 89 -2.45 13.43 -27.06
CA GLU A 89 -3.72 12.71 -27.15
C GLU A 89 -3.58 11.23 -26.77
N GLN A 90 -2.48 10.57 -27.17
CA GLN A 90 -2.18 9.19 -26.79
C GLN A 90 -1.91 9.03 -25.29
N VAL A 91 -1.16 9.96 -24.69
CA VAL A 91 -0.94 9.98 -23.24
C VAL A 91 -2.26 10.19 -22.50
N ALA A 92 -3.10 11.13 -22.96
CA ALA A 92 -4.41 11.39 -22.36
C ALA A 92 -5.36 10.17 -22.45
N ALA A 93 -5.29 9.39 -23.53
CA ALA A 93 -6.07 8.16 -23.66
C ALA A 93 -5.66 7.08 -22.64
N LEU A 94 -4.41 7.11 -22.16
CA LEU A 94 -3.85 6.15 -21.20
C LEU A 94 -3.93 6.65 -19.74
N GLU A 95 -4.24 7.93 -19.50
CA GLU A 95 -4.42 8.49 -18.14
C GLU A 95 -5.40 7.72 -17.25
N PRO A 96 -6.54 7.19 -17.74
CA PRO A 96 -7.44 6.41 -16.90
C PRO A 96 -6.79 5.13 -16.36
N ALA A 97 -6.02 4.43 -17.18
CA ALA A 97 -5.30 3.22 -16.77
C ALA A 97 -4.16 3.54 -15.79
N TRP A 98 -3.47 4.66 -16.02
CA TRP A 98 -2.46 5.18 -15.08
C TRP A 98 -3.07 5.55 -13.73
N THR A 99 -4.20 6.26 -13.73
CA THR A 99 -4.91 6.66 -12.51
C THR A 99 -5.39 5.45 -11.73
N ALA A 100 -6.03 4.48 -12.41
CA ALA A 100 -6.44 3.22 -11.79
C ALA A 100 -5.23 2.46 -11.22
N TYR A 101 -4.10 2.42 -11.94
CA TYR A 101 -2.87 1.81 -11.43
C TYR A 101 -2.32 2.54 -10.21
N GLN A 102 -2.39 3.87 -10.14
CA GLN A 102 -1.98 4.64 -8.96
C GLN A 102 -2.93 4.47 -7.78
N GLU A 103 -4.23 4.39 -8.01
CA GLU A 103 -5.24 4.10 -6.98
C GLU A 103 -5.08 2.66 -6.43
N GLU A 104 -4.66 1.74 -7.30
CA GLU A 104 -4.34 0.34 -6.97
C GLU A 104 -2.89 0.13 -6.52
N GLN A 105 -2.02 1.13 -6.65
CA GLN A 105 -0.61 0.97 -6.31
C GLN A 105 -0.48 0.56 -4.85
N PRO A 106 0.49 -0.30 -4.56
CA PRO A 106 0.43 -1.12 -3.39
C PRO A 106 0.50 -0.28 -2.13
N ARG A 107 -0.62 -0.27 -1.42
CA ARG A 107 -0.65 -0.05 0.02
C ARG A 107 0.43 -0.96 0.60
N ALA A 108 1.54 -0.40 1.08
CA ALA A 108 2.54 -1.24 1.72
C ALA A 108 1.85 -1.91 2.91
N THR A 109 2.10 -3.20 3.07
CA THR A 109 1.76 -3.86 4.32
C THR A 109 2.94 -3.70 5.25
N VAL A 110 2.65 -3.31 6.48
CA VAL A 110 3.64 -3.11 7.52
C VAL A 110 3.38 -4.11 8.63
N ARG A 111 4.48 -4.62 9.19
CA ARG A 111 4.44 -5.34 10.45
C ARG A 111 4.85 -4.38 11.55
N VAL A 112 3.98 -4.17 12.54
CA VAL A 112 4.22 -3.26 13.66
C VAL A 112 4.18 -4.05 14.96
N ARG A 113 5.22 -3.86 15.78
CA ARG A 113 5.23 -4.32 17.17
C ARG A 113 4.75 -3.18 18.05
N LEU A 114 3.57 -3.33 18.62
CA LEU A 114 2.97 -2.37 19.53
C LEU A 114 3.65 -2.44 20.90
N ASP A 115 3.67 -1.32 21.62
CA ASP A 115 4.35 -1.21 22.91
C ASP A 115 3.65 -2.04 24.01
N ASN A 116 2.37 -2.36 23.81
CA ASN A 116 1.60 -3.27 24.66
C ASN A 116 1.90 -4.76 24.39
N GLY A 117 2.88 -5.07 23.55
CA GLY A 117 3.37 -6.43 23.30
C GLY A 117 2.69 -7.16 22.14
N PHE A 118 1.61 -6.61 21.56
CA PHE A 118 0.96 -7.20 20.39
C PHE A 118 1.74 -6.91 19.10
N VAL A 119 1.61 -7.81 18.12
CA VAL A 119 2.16 -7.62 16.77
C VAL A 119 1.02 -7.62 15.77
N LEU A 120 0.91 -6.55 15.00
CA LEU A 120 0.05 -6.49 13.83
C LEU A 120 0.90 -6.81 12.61
N ALA A 121 0.67 -7.96 11.99
CA ALA A 121 1.31 -8.37 10.75
C ALA A 121 0.40 -8.07 9.55
N ASP A 122 1.01 -7.82 8.40
CA ASP A 122 0.33 -7.61 7.13
C ASP A 122 -0.72 -6.49 7.17
N ALA A 123 -0.52 -5.53 8.08
CA ALA A 123 -1.44 -4.43 8.30
C ALA A 123 -1.23 -3.35 7.24
N ARG A 124 -2.30 -2.76 6.73
CA ARG A 124 -2.18 -1.65 5.79
C ARG A 124 -1.52 -0.47 6.48
N GLU A 125 -0.62 0.19 5.77
CA GLU A 125 0.11 1.35 6.28
C GLU A 125 -0.79 2.51 6.75
N ASP A 126 -1.98 2.68 6.16
CA ASP A 126 -2.91 3.76 6.48
C ASP A 126 -3.63 3.59 7.83
N LEU A 127 -3.48 2.44 8.49
CA LEU A 127 -3.93 2.22 9.86
C LEU A 127 -3.03 2.92 10.90
N PHE A 128 -1.87 3.41 10.48
CA PHE A 128 -0.87 4.00 11.35
C PHE A 128 -0.64 5.47 11.01
N ALA A 129 -0.45 6.28 12.04
CA ALA A 129 0.04 7.65 11.94
C ALA A 129 1.47 7.71 12.49
N PRO A 130 2.32 8.66 12.01
CA PRO A 130 3.60 8.91 12.66
C PRO A 130 3.38 9.36 14.11
N GLU A 131 4.29 8.92 14.97
CA GLU A 131 4.41 9.38 16.36
C GLU A 131 5.29 10.63 16.44
#